data_AF-A0A1V6F7Y5-F1
#
_entry.id   AF-A0A1V6F7Y5-F1
#
_cell.length_a   1.000
_cell.length_b   1.000
_cell.length_c   1.000
_cell.angle_alpha   90.00
_cell.angle_beta   90.00
_cell.angle_gamma   90.00
#
_symmetry.space_group_name_H-M   'P 1'
#
loop_
_entity.id
_entity.type
_entity.pdbx_description
1 polymer ?
#
loop_
_entity_poly.entity_id
_entity_poly.type
_entity_poly.pdbx_seq_one_letter_code
_entity_poly.pdbx_strand_id
1 'polypeptide(L)'
;MEDIGAYLRKLREEQGRDYQRIFEDTRVREEQIKLLEANEFLLLGPRGMVKALLFNYTRYLGGDVEAVMNAFSRSMPGSDTPLRLPSDNLKQKKIMLSTNFLWTVGIIIFVVILSLCLWYAYSHGWLKTPELFKRSAADTTVVAQPVREEVKPDSLRLKMLDISRSLEGGKSTPAKSKDSSAKAVQDSTDYLGQILGPSQVNVPIH
;
A
#
# COMPACT_ATOMS: atom_id res chain seq x y z
N MET A 1 -28.04 27.94 -48.06
CA MET A 1 -27.32 26.91 -48.83
C MET A 1 -28.27 25.75 -49.03
N GLU A 2 -28.58 25.42 -50.28
CA GLU A 2 -29.52 24.33 -50.62
C GLU A 2 -28.79 22.99 -50.76
N ASP A 3 -27.56 23.00 -51.28
CA ASP A 3 -26.73 21.81 -51.50
C ASP A 3 -25.39 21.93 -50.74
N ILE A 4 -25.20 21.07 -49.73
CA ILE A 4 -24.00 21.06 -48.89
C ILE A 4 -22.84 20.36 -49.60
N GLY A 5 -23.13 19.22 -50.23
CA GLY A 5 -22.15 18.38 -50.90
C GLY A 5 -21.50 19.08 -52.08
N ALA A 6 -22.28 19.76 -52.93
CA ALA A 6 -21.77 20.56 -54.03
C ALA A 6 -20.86 21.69 -53.55
N TYR A 7 -21.20 22.33 -52.43
CA TYR A 7 -20.36 23.37 -51.82
C TYR A 7 -19.00 22.84 -51.36
N LEU A 8 -19.00 21.72 -50.62
CA LEU A 8 -17.77 21.10 -50.12
C LEU A 8 -16.88 20.60 -51.26
N ARG A 9 -17.49 19.99 -52.28
CA ARG A 9 -16.78 19.57 -53.48
C ARG A 9 -16.12 20.76 -54.19
N LYS A 10 -16.84 21.87 -54.34
CA LYS A 10 -16.31 23.08 -54.94
C LYS A 10 -15.11 23.62 -54.16
N LEU A 11 -15.21 23.70 -52.83
CA LEU A 11 -14.09 24.13 -51.97
C LEU A 11 -12.86 23.22 -52.12
N ARG A 12 -13.07 21.90 -52.18
CA ARG A 12 -11.99 20.94 -52.39
C ARG A 12 -11.30 21.14 -53.75
N GLU A 13 -12.10 21.30 -54.80
CA GLU A 13 -11.62 21.51 -56.18
C GLU A 13 -10.89 22.86 -56.32
N GLU A 14 -11.39 23.94 -55.70
CA GLU A 14 -10.74 25.25 -55.66
C GLU A 14 -9.36 25.21 -55.00
N GLN A 15 -9.18 24.33 -54.01
CA GLN A 15 -7.90 24.13 -53.32
C GLN A 15 -7.00 23.07 -53.98
N GLY A 16 -7.47 22.41 -55.05
CA GLY A 16 -6.72 21.34 -55.71
C GLY A 16 -6.37 20.17 -54.79
N ARG A 17 -7.21 19.88 -53.79
CA ARG A 17 -6.96 18.81 -52.81
C ARG A 17 -7.42 17.46 -53.36
N ASP A 18 -6.47 16.53 -53.41
CA ASP A 18 -6.74 15.14 -53.74
C ASP A 18 -7.26 14.37 -52.50
N TYR A 19 -8.04 13.32 -52.75
CA TYR A 19 -8.62 12.48 -51.71
C TYR A 19 -7.56 11.79 -50.84
N GLN A 20 -6.41 11.41 -51.42
CA GLN A 20 -5.33 10.79 -50.67
C GLN A 20 -4.73 11.73 -49.61
N ARG A 21 -4.51 13.01 -49.97
CA ARG A 21 -4.06 14.05 -49.02
C ARG A 21 -5.07 14.31 -47.92
N ILE A 22 -6.35 14.35 -48.25
CA ILE A 22 -7.43 14.52 -47.25
C ILE A 22 -7.41 13.35 -46.26
N PHE A 23 -7.21 12.12 -46.75
CA PHE A 23 -7.10 10.94 -45.89
C PHE A 23 -5.88 11.01 -44.97
N GLU A 24 -4.71 11.43 -45.48
CA GLU A 24 -3.49 11.59 -44.67
C GLU A 24 -3.70 12.59 -43.51
N ASP A 25 -4.34 13.73 -43.80
CA ASP A 25 -4.53 14.82 -42.84
C ASP A 25 -5.69 14.59 -41.86
N THR A 26 -6.82 14.10 -42.34
CA THR A 26 -8.07 14.00 -41.56
C THR A 26 -8.39 12.59 -41.08
N ARG A 27 -7.71 11.57 -41.64
CA ARG A 27 -8.02 10.14 -41.45
C ARG A 27 -9.43 9.74 -41.84
N VAL A 28 -10.13 10.56 -42.63
CA VAL A 28 -11.45 10.24 -43.19
C VAL A 28 -11.27 9.51 -44.51
N ARG A 29 -11.90 8.35 -44.67
CA ARG A 29 -11.77 7.53 -45.89
C ARG A 29 -12.37 8.26 -47.09
N GLU A 30 -11.78 8.07 -48.26
CA GLU A 30 -12.25 8.66 -49.53
C GLU A 30 -13.74 8.39 -49.79
N GLU A 31 -14.19 7.16 -49.53
CA GLU A 31 -15.62 6.78 -49.66
C GLU A 31 -16.53 7.68 -48.83
N GLN A 32 -16.12 8.02 -47.60
CA GLN A 32 -16.89 8.87 -46.71
C GLN A 32 -16.93 10.32 -47.22
N ILE A 33 -15.81 10.82 -47.76
CA ILE A 33 -15.76 12.15 -48.38
C ILE A 33 -16.67 12.22 -49.60
N LYS A 34 -16.65 11.19 -50.46
CA LYS A 34 -17.54 11.13 -51.63
C LYS A 34 -19.01 11.12 -51.22
N LEU A 35 -19.38 10.39 -50.16
CA LEU A 35 -20.75 10.40 -49.63
C LEU A 35 -21.15 11.78 -49.09
N LEU A 36 -20.24 12.50 -48.41
CA LEU A 36 -20.48 13.87 -47.97
C LEU A 36 -20.70 14.82 -49.16
N GLU A 37 -19.86 14.71 -50.20
CA GLU A 37 -19.95 15.51 -51.42
C GLU A 37 -21.19 15.19 -52.26
N ALA A 38 -21.77 14.00 -52.10
CA ALA A 38 -22.99 13.55 -52.76
C ALA A 38 -24.28 13.81 -51.95
N ASN A 39 -24.19 14.43 -50.76
CA ASN A 39 -25.30 14.56 -49.80
C ASN A 39 -25.92 13.23 -49.32
N GLU A 40 -25.20 12.12 -49.45
CA GLU A 40 -25.66 10.78 -49.05
C GLU A 40 -25.43 10.53 -47.56
N PHE A 41 -25.97 11.42 -46.72
CA PHE A 41 -25.76 11.41 -45.26
C PHE A 41 -26.27 10.15 -44.56
N LEU A 42 -27.30 9.50 -45.11
CA LEU A 42 -27.91 8.30 -44.54
C LEU A 42 -26.96 7.09 -44.60
N LEU A 43 -26.07 7.03 -45.59
CA LEU A 43 -25.10 5.94 -45.76
C LEU A 43 -23.87 6.09 -44.86
N LEU A 44 -23.61 7.31 -44.35
CA LEU A 44 -22.48 7.61 -43.48
C LEU A 44 -22.67 7.13 -42.03
N GLY A 45 -23.91 6.94 -41.60
CA GLY A 45 -24.26 6.41 -40.28
C GLY A 45 -25.08 7.38 -39.42
N PRO A 46 -24.99 7.29 -38.08
CA PRO A 46 -25.80 8.11 -37.18
C PRO A 46 -25.55 9.60 -37.36
N ARG A 47 -26.60 10.43 -37.19
CA ARG A 47 -26.54 11.91 -37.33
C ARG A 47 -25.35 12.56 -36.62
N GLY A 48 -25.01 12.09 -35.41
CA GLY A 48 -23.87 12.61 -34.66
C GLY A 48 -22.52 12.37 -35.35
N MET A 49 -22.34 11.19 -35.97
CA MET A 49 -21.16 10.87 -36.76
C MET A 49 -21.09 11.73 -38.03
N VAL A 50 -22.21 11.86 -38.74
CA VAL A 50 -22.29 12.73 -39.94
C VAL A 50 -21.96 14.18 -39.58
N LYS A 51 -22.53 14.70 -38.49
CA LYS A 51 -22.26 16.05 -38.00
C LYS A 51 -20.76 16.25 -37.72
N ALA A 52 -20.12 15.29 -37.06
CA ALA A 52 -18.69 15.37 -36.75
C ALA A 52 -17.82 15.34 -38.01
N LEU A 53 -18.13 14.45 -38.96
CA LEU A 53 -17.43 14.37 -40.25
C LEU A 53 -17.57 15.67 -41.05
N LEU A 54 -18.80 16.19 -41.13
CA LEU A 54 -19.11 17.41 -41.85
C LEU A 54 -18.41 18.63 -41.21
N PHE A 55 -18.37 18.71 -39.87
CA PHE A 55 -17.65 19.75 -39.14
C PHE A 55 -16.16 19.71 -39.42
N ASN A 56 -15.54 18.53 -39.27
CA ASN A 56 -14.10 18.37 -39.49
C ASN A 56 -13.71 18.64 -40.94
N TYR A 57 -14.50 18.16 -41.90
CA TYR A 57 -14.21 18.34 -43.32
C TYR A 57 -14.37 19.81 -43.75
N THR A 58 -15.45 20.47 -43.34
CA THR A 58 -15.66 21.90 -43.63
C THR A 58 -14.54 22.75 -43.02
N ARG A 59 -14.16 22.45 -41.77
CA ARG A 59 -13.05 23.13 -41.09
C ARG A 59 -11.72 22.90 -41.79
N TYR A 60 -11.45 21.67 -42.25
CA TYR A 60 -10.23 21.33 -42.98
C TYR A 60 -10.13 22.11 -44.30
N LEU A 61 -11.25 22.24 -45.03
CA LEU A 61 -11.33 23.04 -46.25
C LEU A 61 -11.38 24.56 -45.97
N GLY A 62 -11.41 25.00 -44.72
CA GLY A 62 -11.52 26.43 -44.37
C GLY A 62 -12.86 27.07 -44.81
N GLY A 63 -13.91 26.27 -44.97
CA GLY A 63 -15.25 26.74 -45.34
C GLY A 63 -16.03 27.33 -44.16
N ASP A 64 -17.23 27.83 -44.44
CA ASP A 64 -18.14 28.36 -43.42
C ASP A 64 -18.85 27.21 -42.68
N VAL A 65 -18.28 26.85 -41.53
CA VAL A 65 -18.79 25.78 -40.66
C VAL A 65 -20.20 26.09 -40.17
N GLU A 66 -20.51 27.33 -39.83
CA GLU A 66 -21.79 27.70 -39.25
C GLU A 66 -22.90 27.61 -40.29
N ALA A 67 -22.66 28.10 -41.51
CA ALA A 67 -23.58 27.95 -42.63
C ALA A 67 -23.85 26.48 -42.97
N VAL A 68 -22.80 25.64 -43.02
CA VAL A 68 -22.92 24.21 -43.33
C VAL A 68 -23.69 23.47 -42.24
N MET A 69 -23.38 23.71 -40.96
CA MET A 69 -24.11 23.08 -39.85
C MET A 69 -25.58 23.50 -39.80
N ASN A 70 -25.88 24.77 -40.09
CA ASN A 70 -27.25 25.29 -40.18
C ASN A 70 -28.04 24.70 -41.36
N ALA A 71 -27.37 24.44 -42.49
CA ALA A 71 -27.99 23.73 -43.60
C ALA A 71 -28.24 22.26 -43.23
N PHE A 72 -27.26 21.59 -42.61
CA PHE A 72 -27.38 20.20 -42.17
C PHE A 72 -28.50 19.98 -41.15
N SER A 73 -28.68 20.93 -40.22
CA SER A 73 -29.78 20.85 -39.24
C SER A 73 -31.16 20.94 -39.88
N ARG A 74 -31.29 21.62 -41.03
CA ARG A 74 -32.55 21.74 -41.78
C ARG A 74 -32.80 20.51 -42.66
N SER A 75 -31.76 19.95 -43.29
CA SER A 75 -31.89 18.78 -44.16
C SER A 75 -32.09 17.48 -43.37
N MET A 76 -31.49 17.37 -42.19
CA MET A 76 -31.63 16.22 -41.31
C MET A 76 -32.05 16.66 -39.89
N PRO A 77 -33.34 16.98 -39.69
CA PRO A 77 -33.87 17.26 -38.37
C PRO A 77 -33.68 16.01 -37.51
N GLY A 78 -32.82 16.11 -36.48
CA GLY A 78 -32.64 15.04 -35.53
C GLY A 78 -33.82 15.00 -34.59
N SER A 79 -34.36 13.81 -34.32
CA SER A 79 -34.87 13.57 -32.98
C SER A 79 -33.65 13.67 -32.08
N ASP A 80 -33.61 14.69 -31.22
CA ASP A 80 -32.64 14.80 -30.14
C ASP A 80 -32.92 13.69 -29.12
N THR A 81 -32.91 12.44 -29.57
CA THR A 81 -32.76 11.30 -28.67
C THR A 81 -31.34 11.49 -28.18
N PRO A 82 -31.13 11.95 -26.93
CA PRO A 82 -29.79 12.01 -26.40
C PRO A 82 -29.24 10.62 -26.62
N LEU A 83 -28.10 10.52 -27.32
CA LEU A 83 -27.31 9.31 -27.28
C LEU A 83 -27.25 9.00 -25.79
N ARG A 84 -27.97 7.95 -25.37
CA ARG A 84 -27.71 7.31 -24.10
C ARG A 84 -26.31 6.77 -24.30
N LEU A 85 -25.33 7.65 -24.09
CA LEU A 85 -24.04 7.22 -23.59
C LEU A 85 -24.45 6.24 -22.48
N PRO A 86 -23.94 5.00 -22.48
CA PRO A 86 -23.95 4.25 -21.23
C PRO A 86 -23.48 5.28 -20.25
N SER A 87 -24.32 5.66 -19.29
CA SER A 87 -23.87 6.49 -18.19
C SER A 87 -22.69 5.68 -17.73
N ASP A 88 -21.48 6.14 -18.04
CA ASP A 88 -20.32 5.59 -17.42
C ASP A 88 -20.74 5.74 -15.99
N ASN A 89 -20.92 4.60 -15.33
CA ASN A 89 -21.26 4.63 -13.95
C ASN A 89 -20.00 5.28 -13.43
N LEU A 90 -20.05 6.60 -13.25
CA LEU A 90 -19.36 7.30 -12.20
C LEU A 90 -19.89 6.51 -11.02
N LYS A 91 -19.26 5.35 -10.79
CA LYS A 91 -19.30 4.58 -9.58
C LYS A 91 -18.97 5.70 -8.64
N GLN A 92 -20.02 6.26 -8.03
CA GLN A 92 -19.89 7.20 -6.94
C GLN A 92 -18.80 6.55 -6.15
N LYS A 93 -17.62 7.20 -6.13
CA LYS A 93 -16.40 6.59 -5.63
C LYS A 93 -16.75 6.32 -4.19
N LYS A 94 -17.26 5.10 -3.95
CA LYS A 94 -17.82 4.68 -2.69
C LYS A 94 -16.58 4.74 -1.87
N ILE A 95 -16.48 5.78 -1.05
CA ILE A 95 -15.25 6.09 -0.35
C ILE A 95 -15.12 4.90 0.57
N MET A 96 -14.36 3.90 0.13
CA MET A 96 -14.13 2.68 0.88
C MET A 96 -13.11 3.10 1.93
N LEU A 97 -13.56 3.88 2.90
CA LEU A 97 -12.85 4.01 4.15
C LEU A 97 -12.80 2.60 4.70
N SER A 98 -11.63 1.99 4.59
CA SER A 98 -11.37 0.66 5.11
C SER A 98 -11.79 0.64 6.58
N THR A 99 -12.44 -0.44 7.03
CA THR A 99 -12.86 -0.60 8.43
C THR A 99 -11.69 -0.38 9.39
N ASN A 100 -10.48 -0.73 8.97
CA ASN A 100 -9.25 -0.51 9.72
C ASN A 100 -8.93 0.99 9.89
N PHE A 101 -9.18 1.82 8.87
CA PHE A 101 -8.98 3.27 8.95
C PHE A 101 -9.96 3.93 9.92
N LEU A 102 -11.21 3.44 9.96
CA LEU A 102 -12.19 3.94 10.92
C LEU A 102 -11.81 3.56 12.36
N TRP A 103 -11.29 2.35 12.55
CA TRP A 103 -10.77 1.88 13.83
C TRP A 103 -9.54 2.66 14.30
N THR A 104 -8.58 2.97 13.42
CA THR A 104 -7.40 3.78 13.79
C THR A 104 -7.79 5.18 14.21
N VAL A 105 -8.69 5.84 13.47
CA VAL A 105 -9.21 7.17 13.85
C VAL A 105 -9.95 7.10 15.18
N GLY A 106 -10.74 6.06 15.42
CA GLY A 106 -11.42 5.81 16.70
C GLY A 106 -10.45 5.66 17.88
N ILE A 107 -9.38 4.86 17.72
CA ILE A 107 -8.34 4.69 18.74
C ILE A 107 -7.62 6.02 19.02
N ILE A 108 -7.27 6.78 17.97
CA ILE A 108 -6.60 8.08 18.12
C ILE A 108 -7.48 9.03 18.92
N ILE A 109 -8.77 9.14 18.58
CA ILE A 109 -9.72 9.99 19.32
C ILE A 109 -9.81 9.54 20.78
N PHE A 110 -9.88 8.24 21.03
CA PHE A 110 -9.93 7.69 22.38
C PHE A 110 -8.68 8.03 23.20
N VAL A 111 -7.49 7.89 22.61
CA VAL A 111 -6.22 8.27 23.27
C VAL A 111 -6.16 9.76 23.57
N VAL A 112 -6.63 10.60 22.65
CA VAL A 112 -6.72 12.07 22.86
C VAL A 112 -7.69 12.41 23.98
N ILE A 113 -8.88 11.78 24.01
CA ILE A 113 -9.85 12.01 25.10
C ILE A 113 -9.27 11.55 26.45
N LEU A 114 -8.61 10.39 26.49
CA LEU A 114 -7.96 9.91 27.70
C LEU A 114 -6.85 10.86 28.16
N SER A 115 -6.00 11.35 27.25
CA SER A 115 -4.92 12.27 27.60
C SER A 115 -5.45 13.60 28.13
N LEU A 116 -6.50 14.15 27.52
CA LEU A 116 -7.21 15.34 28.04
C LEU A 116 -7.85 15.06 29.40
N CYS A 117 -8.48 13.90 29.60
CA CYS A 117 -9.09 13.52 30.87
C CYS A 117 -8.04 13.39 31.99
N LEU A 118 -6.91 12.73 31.70
CA LEU A 118 -5.76 12.63 32.60
C LEU A 118 -5.19 14.01 32.94
N TRP A 119 -5.05 14.88 31.96
CA TRP A 119 -4.56 16.25 32.16
C TRP A 119 -5.53 17.09 32.99
N TYR A 120 -6.84 16.97 32.72
CA TYR A 120 -7.89 17.62 33.49
C TYR A 120 -7.92 17.11 34.94
N ALA A 121 -7.86 15.79 35.15
CA ALA A 121 -7.84 15.20 36.49
C ALA A 121 -6.55 15.53 37.26
N TYR A 122 -5.41 15.66 36.56
CA TYR A 122 -4.14 16.11 37.13
C TYR A 122 -4.21 17.59 37.53
N SER A 123 -4.72 18.46 36.66
CA SER A 123 -4.85 19.90 36.94
C SER A 123 -5.85 20.20 38.07
N HIS A 124 -6.93 19.41 38.18
CA HIS A 124 -7.87 19.49 39.31
C HIS A 124 -7.38 18.80 40.60
N GLY A 125 -6.16 18.28 40.62
CA GLY A 125 -5.54 17.71 41.83
C GLY A 125 -6.16 16.40 42.30
N TRP A 126 -6.96 15.73 41.47
CA TRP A 126 -7.65 14.50 41.82
C TRP A 126 -6.76 13.26 41.66
N LEU A 127 -5.73 13.35 40.81
CA LEU A 127 -4.69 12.32 40.62
C LEU A 127 -3.42 12.72 41.38
N LYS A 128 -3.19 12.09 42.54
CA LYS A 128 -1.85 12.07 43.16
C LYS A 128 -0.99 11.10 42.36
N THR A 129 0.09 11.58 41.73
CA THR A 129 1.06 10.68 41.10
C THR A 129 1.63 9.75 42.18
N PRO A 130 1.67 8.43 41.96
CA PRO A 130 2.34 7.54 42.89
C PRO A 130 3.81 7.97 43.01
N GLU A 131 4.36 7.94 44.23
CA GLU A 131 5.74 8.32 44.58
C GLU A 131 6.83 7.46 43.89
N LEU A 132 6.48 6.65 42.89
CA LEU A 132 7.37 5.75 42.16
C LEU A 132 8.42 6.48 41.31
N PHE A 133 8.20 7.75 40.99
CA PHE A 133 9.11 8.56 40.18
C PHE A 133 9.81 9.68 40.97
N LYS A 134 9.57 9.81 42.28
CA LYS A 134 10.51 10.55 43.11
C LYS A 134 11.73 9.68 43.26
N ARG A 135 12.82 10.04 42.58
CA ARG A 135 14.16 9.57 42.93
C ARG A 135 14.31 9.84 44.42
N SER A 136 14.25 8.80 45.25
CA SER A 136 14.50 8.91 46.68
C SER A 136 15.84 9.64 46.80
N ALA A 137 15.80 10.89 47.25
CA ALA A 137 17.00 11.62 47.56
C ALA A 137 17.71 10.75 48.59
N ALA A 138 18.86 10.22 48.19
CA ALA A 138 19.73 9.31 48.92
C ALA A 138 19.25 9.06 50.35
N ASP A 139 18.82 7.83 50.62
CA ASP A 139 18.87 7.28 51.96
C ASP A 139 20.27 7.61 52.50
N THR A 140 20.36 8.70 53.26
CA THR A 140 21.38 8.84 54.27
C THR A 140 20.88 7.98 55.42
N THR A 141 20.79 6.67 55.15
CA THR A 141 21.05 5.70 56.19
C THR A 141 22.47 6.00 56.60
N VAL A 142 22.54 6.70 57.74
CA VAL A 142 23.64 6.67 58.67
C VAL A 142 24.40 5.38 58.45
N VAL A 143 25.69 5.52 58.17
CA VAL A 143 26.67 4.44 58.19
C VAL A 143 26.57 3.75 59.55
N ALA A 144 25.66 2.78 59.67
CA ALA A 144 25.87 1.63 60.50
C ALA A 144 26.95 0.85 59.75
N GLN A 145 28.17 0.95 60.27
CA GLN A 145 29.32 0.18 59.81
C GLN A 145 28.85 -1.24 59.50
N PRO A 146 29.24 -1.84 58.35
CA PRO A 146 29.09 -3.27 58.22
C PRO A 146 29.89 -3.87 59.37
N VAL A 147 29.19 -4.42 60.36
CA VAL A 147 29.79 -5.39 61.27
C VAL A 147 30.36 -6.43 60.35
N ARG A 148 31.69 -6.48 60.29
CA ARG A 148 32.45 -7.56 59.68
C ARG A 148 32.02 -8.80 60.45
N GLU A 149 31.01 -9.50 59.95
CA GLU A 149 30.73 -10.85 60.43
C GLU A 149 32.03 -11.62 60.19
N GLU A 150 32.69 -11.99 61.30
CA GLU A 150 33.69 -13.05 61.24
C GLU A 150 33.00 -14.23 60.58
N VAL A 151 33.45 -14.56 59.37
CA VAL A 151 33.02 -15.77 58.65
C VAL A 151 33.49 -16.95 59.49
N LYS A 152 32.68 -17.34 60.46
CA LYS A 152 32.84 -18.56 61.22
C LYS A 152 32.52 -19.69 60.23
N PRO A 153 33.43 -20.65 60.00
CA PRO A 153 33.18 -21.69 59.03
C PRO A 153 31.89 -22.43 59.41
N ASP A 154 30.97 -22.52 58.44
CA ASP A 154 29.68 -23.19 58.59
C ASP A 154 29.85 -24.50 59.36
N SER A 155 29.11 -24.67 60.45
CA SER A 155 29.12 -25.89 61.26
C SER A 155 28.83 -27.14 60.42
N LEU A 156 28.03 -26.97 59.36
CA LEU A 156 27.77 -27.98 58.33
C LEU A 156 29.03 -28.41 57.58
N ARG A 157 29.89 -27.46 57.22
CA ARG A 157 31.10 -27.70 56.43
C ARG A 157 32.15 -28.44 57.25
N LEU A 158 32.28 -28.10 58.54
CA LEU A 158 33.10 -28.87 59.49
C LEU A 158 32.57 -30.29 59.66
N LYS A 159 31.25 -30.47 59.77
CA LYS A 159 30.62 -31.78 59.91
C LYS A 159 30.83 -32.66 58.67
N MET A 160 30.72 -32.10 57.47
CA MET A 160 31.03 -32.82 56.22
C MET A 160 32.52 -33.21 56.12
N LEU A 161 33.42 -32.34 56.58
CA LEU A 161 34.86 -32.63 56.58
C LEU A 161 35.20 -33.77 57.54
N ASP A 162 34.60 -33.79 58.74
CA ASP A 162 34.75 -34.90 59.68
C ASP A 162 34.19 -36.21 59.14
N ILE A 163 33.02 -36.17 58.48
CA ILE A 163 32.45 -37.34 57.79
C ILE A 163 33.44 -37.84 56.72
N SER A 164 33.97 -36.95 55.88
CA SER A 164 34.94 -37.32 54.83
C SER A 164 36.21 -37.94 55.41
N ARG A 165 36.79 -37.34 56.46
CA ARG A 165 37.97 -37.90 57.14
C ARG A 165 37.70 -39.25 57.80
N SER A 166 36.51 -39.43 58.38
CA SER A 166 36.13 -40.70 59.00
C SER A 166 35.97 -41.83 57.98
N LEU A 167 35.62 -41.49 56.73
CA LEU A 167 35.51 -42.43 55.61
C LEU A 167 36.88 -42.77 54.99
N GLU A 168 37.84 -41.84 54.99
CA GLU A 168 39.20 -42.05 54.47
C GLU A 168 40.11 -42.89 55.40
N GLY A 169 39.76 -43.02 56.68
CA GLY A 169 40.54 -43.79 57.68
C GLY A 169 40.39 -45.32 57.64
N GLY A 170 39.49 -45.86 56.79
CA GLY A 170 39.24 -47.29 56.67
C GLY A 170 39.75 -47.86 55.33
N LYS A 171 40.83 -48.65 55.39
CA LYS A 171 41.42 -49.34 54.23
C LYS A 171 40.48 -50.36 53.58
N SER A 172 40.65 -50.53 52.26
CA SER A 172 40.26 -51.66 51.37
C SER A 172 38.77 -51.78 51.02
N THR A 173 38.28 -52.02 49.78
CA THR A 173 38.81 -52.53 48.49
C THR A 173 37.78 -52.15 47.38
N PRO A 174 38.10 -52.13 46.07
CA PRO A 174 37.25 -51.54 45.03
C PRO A 174 36.17 -52.49 44.54
N ALA A 175 34.91 -52.03 44.51
CA ALA A 175 33.81 -52.76 43.89
C ALA A 175 33.51 -52.18 42.50
N LYS A 176 33.77 -53.02 41.48
CA LYS A 176 33.43 -52.88 40.06
C LYS A 176 32.04 -52.28 39.81
N SER A 177 31.95 -51.31 38.90
CA SER A 177 30.75 -51.11 38.07
C SER A 177 31.08 -51.39 36.61
N LYS A 178 30.30 -52.31 36.05
CA LYS A 178 30.30 -52.83 34.67
C LYS A 178 30.18 -51.75 33.59
N ASP A 179 30.74 -52.12 32.43
CA ASP A 179 30.46 -51.60 31.10
C ASP A 179 28.99 -51.27 30.85
N SER A 180 28.72 -50.16 30.14
CA SER A 180 28.37 -50.22 28.71
C SER A 180 27.87 -48.86 28.19
N SER A 181 28.60 -48.33 27.21
CA SER A 181 28.13 -47.49 26.10
C SER A 181 26.87 -46.63 26.31
N ALA A 182 27.05 -45.35 26.59
CA ALA A 182 26.07 -44.33 26.21
C ALA A 182 26.75 -43.36 25.24
N LYS A 183 26.41 -43.54 23.95
CA LYS A 183 26.67 -42.60 22.86
C LYS A 183 26.32 -41.19 23.35
N ALA A 184 27.25 -40.25 23.20
CA ALA A 184 26.99 -38.83 23.44
C ALA A 184 25.69 -38.44 22.72
N VAL A 185 24.74 -37.90 23.48
CA VAL A 185 23.47 -37.40 22.95
C VAL A 185 23.82 -36.35 21.91
N GLN A 186 23.53 -36.61 20.64
CA GLN A 186 23.64 -35.60 19.61
C GLN A 186 22.61 -34.52 19.93
N ASP A 187 23.10 -33.30 20.10
CA ASP A 187 22.31 -32.12 20.38
C ASP A 187 21.44 -31.80 19.15
N SER A 188 20.15 -32.10 19.24
CA SER A 188 19.18 -31.88 18.17
C SER A 188 18.78 -30.40 18.05
N THR A 189 19.54 -29.46 18.59
CA THR A 189 19.18 -28.03 18.56
C THR A 189 19.93 -27.24 17.49
N ASP A 190 20.72 -27.91 16.63
CA ASP A 190 21.63 -27.24 15.69
C ASP A 190 21.15 -27.29 14.22
N TYR A 191 19.87 -27.00 13.98
CA TYR A 191 19.28 -26.94 12.63
C TYR A 191 19.34 -25.55 11.99
N LEU A 192 19.83 -24.53 12.70
CA LEU A 192 19.89 -23.14 12.22
C LEU A 192 20.78 -23.01 10.96
N GLY A 193 21.88 -23.77 10.88
CA GLY A 193 22.78 -23.76 9.72
C GLY A 193 22.15 -24.34 8.44
N GLN A 194 21.14 -25.21 8.58
CA GLN A 194 20.46 -25.83 7.44
C GLN A 194 19.37 -24.92 6.85
N ILE A 195 18.81 -24.02 7.67
CA ILE A 195 17.74 -23.11 7.27
C ILE A 195 18.29 -21.81 6.68
N LEU A 196 19.37 -21.26 7.25
CA LEU A 196 19.89 -19.94 6.83
C LEU A 196 20.96 -20.00 5.73
N GLY A 197 21.42 -21.21 5.35
CA GLY A 197 22.55 -21.38 4.43
C GLY A 197 23.89 -20.97 5.06
N PRO A 198 25.02 -21.21 4.38
CA PRO A 198 26.34 -20.97 4.95
C PRO A 198 26.54 -19.48 5.26
N SER A 199 26.67 -19.15 6.54
CA SER A 199 27.05 -17.83 7.01
C SER A 199 28.43 -17.47 6.47
N GLN A 200 28.55 -16.30 5.83
CA GLN A 200 29.82 -15.76 5.31
C GLN A 200 30.84 -15.43 6.43
N VAL A 201 30.45 -15.56 7.69
CA VAL A 201 31.29 -15.25 8.87
C VAL A 201 31.71 -16.53 9.62
N ASN A 202 31.36 -17.72 9.14
CA ASN A 202 31.68 -18.95 9.87
C ASN A 202 33.17 -19.30 9.74
N VAL A 203 33.91 -19.22 10.85
CA VAL A 203 35.28 -19.74 10.97
C VAL A 203 35.17 -21.20 11.43
N PRO A 204 35.72 -22.18 10.69
CA PRO A 204 35.70 -23.56 11.12
C PRO A 204 36.57 -23.73 12.38
N ILE A 205 35.96 -24.25 13.44
CA ILE A 205 36.66 -24.71 14.63
C ILE A 205 37.07 -26.17 14.33
N HIS A 206 38.37 -26.42 14.25
CA HIS A 206 38.95 -27.76 14.14
C HIS A 206 38.92 -28.51 15.48
#